data_AF-X0XE75-F1
#
_entry.id   AF-X0XE75-F1
#
_cell.length_a   1.000
_cell.length_b   1.000
_cell.length_c   1.000
_cell.angle_alpha   90.00
_cell.angle_beta   90.00
_cell.angle_gamma   90.00
#
_symmetry.space_group_name_H-M   'P 1'
#
loop_
_entity.id
_entity.type
_entity.pdbx_description
1 polymer ?
#
loop_
_entity_poly.entity_id
_entity_poly.type
_entity_poly.pdbx_seq_one_letter_code
_entity_poly.pdbx_strand_id
1 'polypeptide(L)'
;MNALIVFGTRYGATASTSEEIARVLREEGFDVRVVNAKKEKLNDISGYELIIVGSGMKINRWTKEPEQFLNKFKNELSTKKVAIFVSSGIQTILEHEENTEAIEKA
;
A
#
# COMPACT_ATOMS: atom_id res chain seq x y z
N MET A 1 -20.81 0.98 3.75
CA MET A 1 -19.65 0.64 4.60
C MET A 1 -18.53 1.58 4.20
N ASN A 2 -17.87 2.19 5.18
CA ASN A 2 -16.80 3.15 4.96
C ASN A 2 -15.46 2.42 4.97
N ALA A 3 -14.67 2.64 3.93
CA ALA A 3 -13.35 2.07 3.79
C ALA A 3 -12.30 3.18 3.75
N LEU A 4 -11.16 2.93 4.39
CA LEU A 4 -10.00 3.79 4.34
C LEU A 4 -8.84 3.04 3.73
N ILE A 5 -8.27 3.58 2.66
CA ILE A 5 -7.01 3.14 2.09
C ILE A 5 -5.93 4.13 2.52
N VAL A 6 -4.92 3.65 3.25
CA VAL A 6 -3.75 4.43 3.63
C VAL A 6 -2.54 3.86 2.94
N PHE A 7 -1.79 4.68 2.21
CA PHE A 7 -0.64 4.19 1.47
C PHE A 7 0.60 5.06 1.57
N GLY A 8 1.75 4.44 1.30
CA GLY A 8 3.03 5.10 1.13
C GLY A 8 3.68 4.63 -0.16
N THR A 9 4.21 5.57 -0.96
CA THR A 9 4.80 5.27 -2.26
C THR A 9 6.06 6.10 -2.50
N ARG A 10 7.00 5.53 -3.26
CA ARG A 10 8.21 6.24 -3.72
C ARG A 10 8.06 6.73 -5.16
N TYR A 11 7.59 5.86 -6.05
CA TYR A 11 7.54 6.10 -7.50
C TYR A 11 6.12 6.07 -8.08
N GLY A 12 5.09 5.97 -7.24
CA GLY A 12 3.69 6.09 -7.67
C GLY A 12 2.96 4.77 -7.92
N ALA A 13 3.65 3.64 -8.08
CA ALA A 13 2.99 2.33 -8.31
C ALA A 13 1.92 2.03 -7.25
N THR A 14 2.29 2.13 -5.96
CA THR A 14 1.35 1.92 -4.85
C THR A 14 0.21 2.95 -4.82
N ALA A 15 0.45 4.19 -5.26
CA ALA A 15 -0.64 5.18 -5.39
C ALA A 15 -1.65 4.74 -6.46
N SER A 16 -1.17 4.34 -7.64
CA SER A 16 -2.03 3.84 -8.71
C SER A 16 -2.83 2.62 -8.27
N THR A 17 -2.18 1.67 -7.58
CA THR A 17 -2.86 0.49 -7.02
C THR A 17 -3.90 0.87 -5.96
N SER A 18 -3.61 1.85 -5.09
CA SER A 18 -4.58 2.33 -4.11
C SER A 18 -5.82 2.94 -4.75
N GLU A 19 -5.66 3.75 -5.79
CA GLU A 19 -6.80 4.33 -6.52
C GLU A 19 -7.59 3.27 -7.28
N GLU A 20 -6.91 2.26 -7.84
CA GLU A 20 -7.55 1.13 -8.52
C GLU A 20 -8.44 0.33 -7.55
N ILE A 21 -7.89 -0.04 -6.39
CA ILE A 21 -8.65 -0.73 -5.33
C ILE A 21 -9.84 0.14 -4.91
N ALA A 22 -9.65 1.45 -4.74
CA ALA A 22 -10.72 2.35 -4.37
C ALA A 22 -11.82 2.43 -5.44
N ARG A 23 -11.46 2.44 -6.73
CA ARG A 23 -12.43 2.44 -7.83
C ARG A 23 -13.31 1.18 -7.77
N VAL A 24 -12.69 0.00 -7.72
CA VAL A 24 -13.41 -1.28 -7.68
C VAL A 24 -14.30 -1.37 -6.43
N LEU A 25 -13.81 -0.97 -5.25
CA LEU A 25 -14.63 -0.97 -4.05
C LEU A 25 -15.80 0.03 -4.11
N ARG A 26 -15.62 1.20 -4.73
CA ARG A 26 -16.72 2.14 -4.94
C ARG A 26 -17.77 1.59 -5.91
N GLU A 27 -17.36 0.88 -6.95
CA GLU A 27 -18.28 0.17 -7.88
C GLU A 27 -19.13 -0.87 -7.13
N GLU A 28 -18.57 -1.51 -6.10
CA GLU A 28 -19.26 -2.45 -5.20
C GLU A 28 -20.07 -1.76 -4.07
N GLY A 29 -20.17 -0.42 -4.08
CA GLY A 29 -21.01 0.34 -3.14
C GLY A 29 -20.36 0.73 -1.81
N PHE A 30 -19.03 0.67 -1.70
CA PHE A 30 -18.30 1.17 -0.53
C PHE A 30 -18.05 2.69 -0.64
N ASP A 31 -18.10 3.39 0.49
CA ASP A 31 -17.60 4.77 0.57
C ASP A 31 -16.10 4.72 0.91
N VAL A 32 -15.25 4.98 -0.09
CA VAL A 32 -13.81 4.77 0.03
C VAL A 32 -13.05 6.09 0.05
N ARG A 33 -12.29 6.32 1.14
CA ARG A 33 -11.31 7.40 1.24
C ARG A 33 -9.90 6.87 0.99
N VAL A 34 -9.14 7.56 0.14
CA VAL A 34 -7.74 7.22 -0.17
C VAL A 34 -6.83 8.30 0.39
N VAL A 35 -5.81 7.89 1.17
CA VAL A 35 -4.91 8.79 1.89
C VAL A 35 -3.45 8.40 1.67
N ASN A 36 -2.66 9.36 1.20
CA ASN A 36 -1.21 9.24 1.18
C ASN A 36 -0.65 9.60 2.56
N ALA A 37 -0.12 8.62 3.29
CA ALA A 37 0.38 8.75 4.66
C ALA A 37 1.58 9.70 4.83
N LYS A 38 2.25 10.05 3.72
CA LYS A 38 3.30 11.06 3.67
C LYS A 38 2.74 12.48 3.59
N LYS A 39 1.61 12.68 2.92
CA LYS A 39 0.99 13.99 2.70
C LYS A 39 -0.01 14.37 3.80
N GLU A 40 -0.67 13.39 4.40
CA GLU A 40 -1.69 13.61 5.41
C GLU A 40 -1.45 12.71 6.63
N LYS A 41 -1.62 13.29 7.83
CA LYS A 41 -1.57 12.55 9.10
C LYS A 41 -2.98 12.37 9.64
N LEU A 42 -3.46 11.13 9.61
CA LEU A 42 -4.73 10.74 10.20
C LEU A 42 -4.61 10.69 11.72
N ASN A 43 -5.58 11.29 12.41
CA ASN A 43 -5.68 11.28 13.87
C ASN A 43 -6.80 10.37 14.39
N ASP A 44 -7.73 9.99 13.53
CA ASP A 44 -8.85 9.13 13.85
C ASP A 44 -9.18 8.21 12.67
N ILE A 45 -9.49 6.95 12.96
CA ILE A 45 -9.96 5.96 11.98
C ILE A 45 -11.27 5.29 12.44
N SER A 46 -11.90 5.81 13.50
CA SER A 46 -13.09 5.23 14.14
C SER A 46 -14.25 5.03 13.17
N GLY A 47 -14.46 6.00 12.27
CA GLY A 47 -15.54 6.00 11.27
C GLY A 47 -15.37 5.05 10.09
N TYR A 48 -14.31 4.24 10.03
CA TYR A 48 -14.09 3.24 8.97
C TYR A 48 -14.13 1.81 9.52
N GLU A 49 -14.87 0.95 8.84
CA GLU A 49 -14.99 -0.47 9.18
C GLU A 49 -13.95 -1.34 8.45
N LEU A 50 -13.48 -0.90 7.28
CA LEU A 50 -12.43 -1.54 6.48
C LEU A 50 -11.21 -0.63 6.36
N ILE A 51 -10.05 -1.13 6.75
CA ILE A 51 -8.77 -0.45 6.60
C ILE A 51 -7.86 -1.24 5.66
N ILE A 52 -7.38 -0.59 4.60
CA ILE A 52 -6.43 -1.16 3.65
C ILE A 52 -5.13 -0.39 3.74
N VAL A 53 -4.02 -1.08 3.99
CA VAL A 53 -2.70 -0.44 4.12
C VAL A 53 -1.80 -0.87 2.97
N GLY A 54 -1.37 0.10 2.17
CA GLY A 54 -0.51 -0.10 0.99
C GLY A 54 0.90 0.42 1.21
N SER A 55 1.92 -0.32 0.80
CA SER A 55 3.30 0.17 0.87
C SER A 55 4.14 -0.21 -0.35
N GLY A 56 4.91 0.75 -0.87
CA GLY A 56 6.00 0.45 -1.78
C GLY A 56 7.17 -0.19 -1.03
N MET A 57 7.80 -1.21 -1.63
CA MET A 57 8.99 -1.84 -1.09
C MET A 57 10.29 -1.31 -1.73
N LYS A 58 11.34 -1.16 -0.91
CA LYS A 58 12.73 -0.94 -1.37
C LYS A 58 13.66 -1.69 -0.42
N ILE A 59 14.53 -2.54 -0.96
CA ILE A 59 15.53 -3.31 -0.19
C ILE A 59 14.84 -4.03 0.99
N ASN A 60 13.81 -4.85 0.68
CA ASN A 60 13.02 -5.61 1.66
C ASN A 60 12.36 -4.79 2.78
N ARG A 61 12.24 -3.47 2.63
CA ARG A 61 11.59 -2.59 3.60
C ARG A 61 10.43 -1.84 2.97
N TRP A 62 9.38 -1.71 3.76
CA TRP A 62 8.25 -0.84 3.46
C TRP A 62 8.68 0.63 3.46
N THR A 63 7.83 1.50 2.92
CA THR A 63 7.88 2.92 3.25
C THR A 63 7.54 3.14 4.74
N LYS A 64 8.16 4.15 5.35
CA LYS A 64 8.07 4.39 6.80
C LYS A 64 6.66 4.81 7.22
N GLU A 65 5.95 5.50 6.35
CA GLU A 65 4.68 6.15 6.69
C GLU A 65 3.53 5.15 6.93
N PRO A 66 3.30 4.12 6.08
CA PRO A 66 2.36 3.04 6.39
C PRO A 66 2.73 2.24 7.64
N GLU A 67 4.02 2.00 7.87
CA GLU A 67 4.49 1.31 9.08
C GLU A 67 4.19 2.13 10.35
N GLN A 68 4.40 3.44 10.31
CA GLN A 68 4.01 4.35 11.40
C GLN A 68 2.50 4.37 11.62
N PHE A 69 1.69 4.32 10.55
CA PHE A 69 0.24 4.25 10.65
C PHE A 69 -0.21 2.97 11.38
N LEU A 70 0.32 1.81 10.99
CA LEU A 70 0.03 0.53 11.65
C LEU A 70 0.40 0.58 13.14
N ASN A 71 1.59 1.10 13.47
CA ASN A 71 2.04 1.22 14.86
C ASN A 71 1.16 2.17 15.68
N LYS A 72 0.74 3.30 15.10
CA LYS A 72 -0.12 4.29 15.76
C LYS A 72 -1.49 3.71 16.10
N PHE A 73 -2.11 3.00 15.16
CA PHE A 73 -3.48 2.52 15.29
C PHE A 73 -3.60 1.03 15.66
N LYS A 74 -2.50 0.37 16.03
CA LYS A 74 -2.44 -1.10 16.26
C LYS A 74 -3.60 -1.67 17.09
N ASN A 75 -3.97 -0.98 18.19
CA ASN A 75 -5.03 -1.44 19.09
C ASN A 75 -6.40 -1.33 18.42
N GLU A 76 -6.66 -0.24 17.72
CA GLU A 76 -7.92 0.00 17.03
C GLU A 76 -8.06 -0.90 15.78
N LEU A 77 -6.96 -1.17 15.09
CA LEU A 77 -6.93 -2.08 13.95
C LEU A 77 -7.30 -3.51 14.34
N SER A 78 -7.05 -3.93 15.59
CA SER A 78 -7.41 -5.27 16.08
C SER A 78 -8.92 -5.55 16.09
N THR A 79 -9.75 -4.51 16.04
CA THR A 79 -11.22 -4.62 16.04
C THR A 79 -11.85 -4.29 14.67
N LYS A 80 -11.04 -4.01 13.65
CA LYS A 80 -11.48 -3.63 12.30
C LYS A 80 -11.17 -4.72 11.28
N LYS A 81 -11.82 -4.67 10.11
CA LYS A 81 -11.40 -5.47 8.96
C LYS A 81 -10.14 -4.83 8.40
N VAL A 82 -9.04 -5.59 8.31
CA VAL A 82 -7.76 -5.08 7.85
C VAL A 82 -7.26 -5.90 6.67
N ALA A 83 -6.83 -5.22 5.61
CA ALA A 83 -6.09 -5.80 4.51
C ALA A 83 -4.78 -5.04 4.27
N ILE A 84 -3.78 -5.73 3.75
CA ILE A 84 -2.45 -5.19 3.48
C ILE A 84 -2.04 -5.58 2.07
N PHE A 85 -1.42 -4.66 1.35
CA PHE A 85 -0.79 -4.97 0.07
C PHE A 85 0.56 -4.25 -0.07
N VAL A 86 1.41 -4.80 -0.94
CA VAL A 86 2.72 -4.23 -1.26
C VAL A 86 2.92 -4.12 -2.76
N SER A 87 3.58 -3.05 -3.20
CA SER A 87 4.10 -2.94 -4.57
C SER A 87 5.62 -3.14 -4.52
N SER A 88 6.13 -4.18 -5.18
CA SER A 88 7.57 -4.46 -5.28
C SER A 88 7.97 -4.60 -6.76
N GLY A 89 9.23 -4.28 -7.06
CA GLY A 89 9.82 -4.45 -8.39
C GLY A 89 10.91 -5.52 -8.41
N ILE A 90 10.91 -6.45 -7.44
CA ILE A 90 11.99 -7.45 -7.29
C ILE A 90 12.11 -8.33 -8.55
N GLN A 91 10.97 -8.67 -9.17
CA GLN A 91 10.91 -9.48 -10.37
C GLN A 91 11.62 -8.81 -11.56
N THR A 92 11.43 -7.49 -11.72
CA THR A 92 12.10 -6.72 -12.76
C THR A 92 13.63 -6.68 -12.57
N ILE A 93 14.12 -6.72 -11.33
CA ILE A 93 15.55 -6.75 -11.05
C ILE A 93 16.13 -8.12 -11.42
N LEU A 94 15.45 -9.22 -11.05
CA LEU A 94 15.88 -10.58 -11.39
C LEU A 94 15.92 -10.82 -12.90
N GLU A 95 14.91 -10.36 -13.63
CA GLU A 95 14.87 -10.46 -15.10
C GLU A 95 16.01 -9.68 -15.78
N HIS A 96 16.41 -8.54 -15.21
CA HIS A 96 17.57 -7.79 -15.72
C HIS A 96 18.91 -8.46 -15.40
N GLU A 97 19.08 -9.03 -14.21
CA GLU A 97 20.30 -9.77 -13.84
C GLU A 97 20.48 -11.02 -14.72
N GLU A 98 19.43 -11.83 -14.90
CA GLU A 98 19.46 -13.01 -15.78
C GLU A 98 19.82 -12.63 -17.23
N ASN A 99 19.28 -11.52 -17.73
CA ASN A 99 19.54 -11.07 -19.10
C ASN A 99 20.96 -10.50 -19.27
N THR A 100 21.55 -9.95 -18.21
CA THR A 100 22.95 -9.47 -18.23
C THR A 100 23.92 -10.65 -18.21
N GLU A 101 23.66 -11.67 -17.38
CA GLU A 101 24.45 -12.91 -17.37
C GLU A 101 24.39 -13.66 -18.71
N ALA A 102 23.24 -13.63 -19.40
CA ALA A 102 23.09 -14.25 -20.71
C ALA A 102 23.92 -13.57 -21.81
N ILE A 103 24.10 -12.25 -21.73
CA ILE A 103 24.95 -11.48 -22.67
C ILE A 103 26.43 -11.70 -22.37
N GLU A 104 26.84 -11.78 -21.10
CA GLU A 104 28.24 -12.04 -20.74
C GLU A 104 28.74 -13.44 -21.10
N LYS A 105 27.83 -14.41 -21.24
CA LYS A 105 28.13 -15.81 -21.62
C LYS A 105 28.06 -16.08 -23.13
N ALA A 106 27.65 -15.10 -23.95
CA ALA A 106 27.53 -15.20 -25.41
C ALA A 106 28.78 -14.66 -26.12
#